data_AF-A0A349M6R3-F1
#
_entry.id   AF-A0A349M6R3-F1
#
_cell.length_a   1.000
_cell.length_b   1.000
_cell.length_c   1.000
_cell.angle_alpha   90.00
_cell.angle_beta   90.00
_cell.angle_gamma   90.00
#
_symmetry.space_group_name_H-M   'P 1'
#
loop_
_entity.id
_entity.type
_entity.pdbx_description
1 polymer ?
#
loop_
_entity_poly.entity_id
_entity_poly.type
_entity_poly.pdbx_seq_one_letter_code
_entity_poly.pdbx_strand_id
1 'polypeptide(L)'
;MGIFFVAVQFLLLLRFLLKLINIPGNETWVPIVYTISSIFVLPFSLIFQHITLPIPISLEFYTLIAILVYGLLSRIVVRVLKALL
;
A
#
# COMPACT_ATOMS: atom_id res chain seq x y z
N MET A 1 1.36 12.00 14.94
CA MET A 1 1.95 11.61 13.63
C MET A 1 1.88 10.11 13.31
N GLY A 2 1.86 9.18 14.28
CA GLY A 2 1.79 7.73 13.97
C GLY A 2 0.44 7.24 13.38
N ILE A 3 -0.68 7.89 13.72
CA ILE A 3 -2.03 7.48 13.29
C ILE A 3 -2.20 7.52 11.76
N PHE A 4 -1.55 8.49 11.09
CA PHE A 4 -1.61 8.61 9.63
C PHE A 4 -1.00 7.38 8.94
N PHE A 5 0.17 6.92 9.38
CA PHE A 5 0.81 5.72 8.84
C PHE A 5 -0.03 4.46 9.09
N VAL A 6 -0.65 4.35 10.26
CA VAL A 6 -1.55 3.24 10.59
C VAL A 6 -2.78 3.26 9.67
N ALA A 7 -3.37 4.43 9.41
CA ALA A 7 -4.50 4.59 8.52
C ALA A 7 -4.15 4.21 7.06
N VAL A 8 -3.01 4.67 6.55
CA VAL A 8 -2.52 4.32 5.20
C VAL A 8 -2.28 2.81 5.09
N GLN A 9 -1.68 2.21 6.12
CA GLN A 9 -1.43 0.77 6.16
C GLN A 9 -2.74 -0.04 6.17
N PHE A 10 -3.71 0.39 6.96
CA PHE A 10 -5.03 -0.24 6.99
C PHE A 10 -5.73 -0.14 5.64
N LEU A 11 -5.66 1.01 4.97
CA LEU A 11 -6.23 1.23 3.65
C LEU A 11 -5.61 0.30 2.58
N LEU A 12 -4.28 0.12 2.61
CA LEU A 12 -3.58 -0.78 1.70
C LEU A 12 -3.88 -2.26 1.97
N LEU A 13 -3.98 -2.65 3.25
CA LEU A 13 -4.43 -4.00 3.65
C LEU A 13 -5.86 -4.27 3.20
N LEU A 14 -6.76 -3.29 3.37
CA LEU A 14 -8.14 -3.40 2.93
C LEU A 14 -8.20 -3.58 1.41
N ARG A 15 -7.46 -2.78 0.63
CA ARG A 15 -7.32 -2.96 -0.83
C ARG A 15 -6.89 -4.38 -1.19
N PHE A 16 -5.90 -4.94 -0.48
CA PHE A 16 -5.42 -6.29 -0.73
C PHE A 16 -6.48 -7.35 -0.41
N LEU A 17 -7.17 -7.23 0.73
CA LEU A 17 -8.27 -8.12 1.11
C LEU A 17 -9.43 -8.06 0.10
N LEU A 18 -9.80 -6.87 -0.37
CA LEU A 18 -10.85 -6.69 -1.38
C LEU A 18 -10.50 -7.39 -2.70
N LYS A 19 -9.23 -7.36 -3.11
CA LYS A 19 -8.76 -8.13 -4.27
C LYS A 19 -8.76 -9.63 -4.02
N LEU A 20 -8.32 -10.06 -2.84
CA LEU A 20 -8.21 -11.48 -2.47
C LEU A 20 -9.58 -12.15 -2.43
N ILE A 21 -10.58 -11.47 -1.88
CA ILE A 21 -11.95 -11.97 -1.75
C ILE A 21 -12.72 -11.81 -3.07
N ASN A 22 -12.18 -11.06 -4.04
CA ASN A 22 -12.80 -10.77 -5.33
C ASN A 22 -14.25 -10.28 -5.16
N ILE A 23 -14.43 -9.28 -4.30
CA ILE A 23 -15.76 -8.73 -4.03
C ILE A 23 -16.32 -8.17 -5.36
N PRO A 24 -17.54 -8.57 -5.77
CA PRO A 24 -18.13 -8.09 -7.01
C PRO A 24 -18.24 -6.57 -6.99
N GLY A 25 -17.73 -5.92 -8.04
CA GLY A 25 -17.60 -4.46 -8.15
C GLY A 25 -18.90 -3.66 -8.22
N ASN A 26 -20.03 -4.26 -7.84
CA ASN A 26 -21.34 -3.62 -7.77
C ASN A 26 -21.51 -2.75 -6.50
N GLU A 27 -20.58 -2.86 -5.56
CA GLU A 27 -20.57 -2.12 -4.30
C GLU A 27 -19.85 -0.77 -4.46
N THR A 28 -20.59 0.34 -4.40
CA THR A 28 -20.09 1.71 -4.70
C THR A 28 -18.92 2.17 -3.81
N TRP A 29 -18.76 1.59 -2.61
CA TRP A 29 -17.68 1.93 -1.68
C TRP A 29 -16.33 1.28 -2.04
N VAL A 30 -16.36 0.14 -2.72
CA VAL A 30 -15.16 -0.62 -3.14
C VAL A 30 -14.25 0.20 -4.09
N PRO A 31 -14.76 0.82 -5.17
CA PRO A 31 -13.93 1.65 -6.05
C PRO A 31 -13.37 2.91 -5.37
N ILE A 32 -14.05 3.44 -4.34
CA ILE A 32 -13.52 4.56 -3.54
C ILE A 32 -12.25 4.11 -2.81
N VAL A 33 -12.27 2.95 -2.15
CA VAL A 33 -11.08 2.38 -1.49
C VAL A 33 -9.95 2.17 -2.49
N TYR A 34 -10.23 1.64 -3.68
CA TYR A 34 -9.22 1.45 -4.73
C TYR A 34 -8.63 2.77 -5.25
N THR A 35 -9.43 3.82 -5.35
CA THR A 35 -9.01 5.14 -5.83
C THR A 35 -8.14 5.85 -4.80
N ILE A 36 -8.53 5.85 -3.53
CA ILE A 36 -7.72 6.47 -2.48
C ILE A 36 -6.42 5.69 -2.28
N SER A 37 -6.49 4.35 -2.31
CA SER A 37 -5.30 3.52 -2.12
C SER A 37 -4.34 3.54 -3.32
N SER A 38 -4.81 3.86 -4.53
CA SER A 38 -3.93 3.92 -5.70
C SER A 38 -2.88 5.02 -5.57
N ILE A 39 -3.23 6.16 -4.96
CA ILE A 39 -2.31 7.29 -4.72
C ILE A 39 -1.08 6.83 -3.92
N PHE A 40 -1.29 5.95 -2.93
CA PHE A 40 -0.22 5.42 -2.08
C PHE A 40 0.58 4.29 -2.76
N VAL A 41 -0.01 3.58 -3.72
CA VAL A 41 0.69 2.53 -4.49
C VAL A 41 1.46 3.11 -5.69
N LEU A 42 0.99 4.24 -6.23
CA LEU A 42 1.55 4.90 -7.42
C LEU A 42 3.07 5.12 -7.38
N PRO A 43 3.68 5.70 -6.32
CA PRO A 43 5.12 5.91 -6.29
C PRO A 43 5.91 4.58 -6.37
N PHE A 44 5.41 3.52 -5.74
CA PHE A 44 6.01 2.19 -5.84
C PHE A 44 5.87 1.63 -7.25
N SER A 45 4.68 1.76 -7.86
CA SER A 45 4.49 1.35 -9.26
C SER A 45 5.45 2.07 -10.20
N LEU A 46 5.67 3.38 -10.02
CA LEU A 46 6.59 4.16 -10.83
C LEU A 46 8.05 3.75 -10.61
N ILE A 47 8.48 3.54 -9.36
CA ILE A 47 9.85 3.07 -9.06
C ILE A 47 10.09 1.72 -9.72
N PHE A 48 9.16 0.78 -9.58
CA PHE A 48 9.32 -0.57 -10.13
C PHE A 48 9.18 -0.62 -11.66
N GLN A 49 8.46 0.30 -12.30
CA GLN A 49 8.44 0.42 -13.76
C GLN A 49 9.80 0.82 -14.34
N HIS A 50 10.61 1.56 -13.58
CA HIS A 50 11.97 1.93 -13.98
C HIS A 50 13.02 0.86 -13.64
N ILE A 51 12.64 -0.18 -12.90
CA ILE A 51 13.50 -1.33 -12.63
C ILE A 51 13.11 -2.42 -13.62
N THR A 52 13.96 -2.64 -14.62
CA THR A 52 13.82 -3.80 -15.53
C THR A 52 14.02 -5.08 -14.73
N LEU A 53 12.91 -5.66 -14.29
CA LEU A 53 12.89 -6.96 -13.64
C LEU A 53 12.73 -8.02 -14.73
N PRO A 54 13.53 -9.09 -14.71
CA PRO A 54 13.49 -10.15 -15.73
C PRO A 54 12.19 -10.98 -15.70
N ILE A 55 11.24 -10.63 -14.83
CA ILE A 55 9.99 -11.36 -14.59
C ILE A 55 8.83 -10.35 -14.66
N PRO A 56 7.74 -10.63 -15.39
CA PRO A 56 6.55 -9.78 -15.35
C PRO A 56 5.91 -9.85 -13.96
N ILE A 57 5.87 -8.71 -13.26
CA ILE A 57 5.33 -8.60 -11.91
C ILE A 57 3.86 -8.14 -12.00
N SER A 58 2.93 -8.90 -11.41
CA SER A 58 1.52 -8.54 -11.39
C SER A 58 1.24 -7.36 -10.46
N LEU A 59 0.12 -6.68 -10.71
CA LEU A 59 -0.29 -5.51 -9.93
C LEU A 59 -0.57 -5.82 -8.45
N GLU A 60 -0.81 -7.09 -8.10
CA GLU A 60 -0.92 -7.52 -6.70
C GLU A 60 0.43 -7.49 -5.98
N PHE A 61 1.52 -7.82 -6.66
CA PHE A 61 2.86 -7.83 -6.08
C PHE A 61 3.29 -6.43 -5.66
N TYR A 62 2.99 -5.40 -6.45
CA TYR A 62 3.23 -4.01 -6.05
C TYR A 62 2.45 -3.62 -4.80
N THR A 63 1.23 -4.16 -4.65
CA THR A 63 0.40 -3.90 -3.47
C THR A 63 1.01 -4.56 -2.22
N LEU A 64 1.50 -5.79 -2.34
CA LEU A 64 2.23 -6.49 -1.28
C LEU A 64 3.51 -5.76 -0.85
N ILE A 65 4.32 -5.33 -1.84
CA ILE A 65 5.54 -4.57 -1.58
C ILE A 65 5.21 -3.24 -0.89
N ALA A 66 4.18 -2.52 -1.34
CA ALA A 66 3.73 -1.30 -0.71
C ALA A 66 3.33 -1.53 0.76
N ILE A 67 2.59 -2.60 1.07
CA ILE A 67 2.22 -2.95 2.46
C ILE A 67 3.48 -3.21 3.32
N LEU A 68 4.45 -3.97 2.81
CA LEU A 68 5.69 -4.25 3.53
C LEU A 68 6.50 -2.98 3.77
N VAL A 69 6.68 -2.14 2.75
CA VAL A 69 7.45 -0.90 2.85
C VAL A 69 6.77 0.10 3.77
N TYR A 70 5.46 0.30 3.68
CA TYR A 70 4.72 1.16 4.62
C TYR A 70 4.76 0.63 6.06
N GLY A 71 4.73 -0.69 6.24
CA GLY A 71 4.92 -1.33 7.56
C GLY A 71 6.29 -1.08 8.15
N LEU A 72 7.32 -1.21 7.32
CA LEU A 72 8.69 -0.96 7.74
C LEU A 72 8.92 0.53 8.03
N LEU A 73 8.46 1.41 7.14
CA LEU A 73 8.51 2.87 7.32
C LEU A 73 7.80 3.29 8.60
N SER A 74 6.61 2.77 8.88
CA SER A 74 5.89 3.05 10.13
C SER A 74 6.75 2.73 11.36
N ARG A 75 7.39 1.56 11.39
CA ARG A 75 8.29 1.16 12.49
C ARG A 75 9.56 2.00 12.58
N ILE A 76 10.19 2.30 11.45
CA ILE A 76 11.41 3.14 11.40
C ILE A 76 11.09 4.56 11.87
N VAL A 77 10.03 5.17 11.34
CA VAL A 77 9.60 6.52 11.70
C VAL A 77 9.26 6.60 13.18
N VAL A 78 8.51 5.64 13.74
CA VAL A 78 8.20 5.63 15.19
C VAL A 78 9.47 5.49 16.04
N ARG A 79 10.42 4.65 15.63
CA ARG A 79 11.71 4.51 16.34
C ARG A 79 12.56 5.77 16.26
N VAL A 80 12.66 6.39 15.08
CA VAL A 80 13.39 7.64 14.87
C VAL A 80 12.75 8.77 15.68
N LEU A 81 11.41 8.86 15.69
CA LEU A 81 10.69 9.88 16.46
C LEU A 81 10.90 9.72 17.97
N LYS A 82 10.96 8.48 18.48
CA LYS A 82 11.32 8.17 19.88
C LYS A 82 12.81 8.39 20.19
N ALA A 83 13.68 8.39 19.20
CA ALA A 83 15.10 8.64 19.39
C ALA A 83 15.42 10.15 19.40
N LEU A 84 14.60 10.94 18.69
CA LEU A 84 14.70 12.40 18.63
C LEU A 84 13.99 13.14 19.77
N LEU A 85 13.04 12.49 20.46
CA LEU A 85 12.21 13.07 21.51
C LEU A 85 12.26 12.20 22.76
#